data_AF-A0A396H3I0-F1
#
_entry.id   AF-A0A396H3I0-F1
#
_cell.length_a   1.000
_cell.length_b   1.000
_cell.length_c   1.000
_cell.angle_alpha   90.00
_cell.angle_beta   90.00
_cell.angle_gamma   90.00
#
_symmetry.space_group_name_H-M   'P 1'
#
loop_
_entity.id
_entity.type
_entity.pdbx_description
1 polymer ?
#
loop_
_entity_poly.entity_id
_entity_poly.type
_entity_poly.pdbx_seq_one_letter_code
_entity_poly.pdbx_strand_id
1 'polypeptide(L)'
;MKGGSGSASNIKFQNIEMDNVTNPIIINQNYCDKKKKPCKKMDSAVQISNVLYQNITGKSASDVAVKFDCSEKFPCKEIKMQNILLICEEGEPAKALCNNVQLSYIGNVNPRCNSQKYTN
;
A
#
# COMPACT_ATOMS: atom_id res chain seq x y z
N MET A 1 25.31 4.60 -0.58
CA MET A 1 23.85 4.34 -0.66
C MET A 1 23.53 3.89 -2.08
N LYS A 2 22.86 2.75 -2.28
CA LYS A 2 22.47 2.29 -3.62
C LYS A 2 20.95 2.12 -3.63
N GLY A 3 20.26 3.15 -4.09
CA GLY A 3 18.82 3.36 -4.14
C GLY A 3 18.54 4.84 -4.46
N GLY A 4 17.33 5.19 -4.91
CA GLY A 4 16.91 6.60 -4.99
C GLY A 4 16.70 7.17 -3.58
N SER A 5 16.93 8.47 -3.41
CA SER A 5 16.71 9.20 -2.14
C SER A 5 15.73 10.35 -2.35
N GLY A 6 14.88 10.62 -1.37
CA GLY A 6 13.95 11.75 -1.43
C GLY A 6 12.76 11.59 -0.49
N SER A 7 11.70 12.35 -0.76
CA SER A 7 10.45 12.26 0.00
C SER A 7 9.26 12.37 -0.94
N ALA A 8 8.20 11.64 -0.62
CA ALA A 8 6.89 11.77 -1.24
C ALA A 8 5.85 11.94 -0.13
N SER A 9 5.18 13.09 -0.09
CA SER A 9 4.25 13.40 1.00
C SER A 9 3.10 14.28 0.57
N ASN A 10 2.07 14.36 1.43
CA ASN A 10 0.85 15.16 1.22
C ASN A 10 0.08 14.72 -0.03
N ILE A 11 -0.07 13.41 -0.22
CA ILE A 11 -0.70 12.80 -1.40
C ILE A 11 -2.14 12.38 -1.05
N LYS A 12 -3.07 12.61 -1.96
CA LYS A 12 -4.48 12.22 -1.79
C LYS A 12 -5.00 11.45 -3.01
N PHE A 13 -5.61 10.31 -2.75
CA PHE A 13 -6.38 9.51 -3.70
C PHE A 13 -7.83 9.47 -3.19
N GLN A 14 -8.75 10.08 -3.93
CA GLN A 14 -10.11 10.30 -3.44
C GLN A 14 -11.16 10.00 -4.51
N ASN A 15 -12.26 9.37 -4.10
CA ASN A 15 -13.45 9.11 -4.93
C ASN A 15 -13.11 8.29 -6.18
N ILE A 16 -12.57 7.08 -5.96
CA ILE A 16 -12.12 6.20 -7.04
C ILE A 16 -12.94 4.92 -7.03
N GLU A 17 -13.45 4.54 -8.21
CA GLU A 17 -14.06 3.23 -8.45
C GLU A 17 -13.08 2.37 -9.25
N MET A 18 -12.86 1.15 -8.79
CA MET A 18 -11.91 0.20 -9.36
C MET A 18 -12.66 -0.95 -10.01
N ASP A 19 -12.42 -1.21 -11.28
CA ASP A 19 -12.99 -2.37 -11.97
C ASP A 19 -11.88 -3.31 -12.42
N ASN A 20 -11.94 -4.54 -11.91
CA ASN A 20 -11.01 -5.62 -12.23
C ASN A 20 -9.52 -5.22 -12.19
N VAL A 21 -9.11 -4.48 -11.16
CA VAL A 21 -7.72 -4.00 -11.00
C VAL A 21 -6.91 -5.03 -10.22
N THR A 22 -5.72 -5.42 -10.69
CA THR A 22 -4.94 -6.51 -10.04
C THR A 22 -4.62 -6.23 -8.58
N ASN A 23 -4.16 -5.03 -8.24
CA ASN A 23 -3.94 -4.59 -6.85
C ASN A 23 -4.35 -3.12 -6.75
N PRO A 24 -5.61 -2.80 -6.40
CA PRO A 24 -6.14 -1.44 -6.38
C PRO A 24 -5.30 -0.42 -5.61
N ILE A 25 -4.73 -0.79 -4.45
CA ILE A 25 -3.94 0.12 -3.62
C ILE A 25 -2.56 -0.50 -3.39
N ILE A 26 -1.51 0.15 -3.90
CA ILE A 26 -0.13 -0.31 -3.73
C ILE A 26 0.84 0.80 -3.31
N ILE A 27 1.71 0.49 -2.35
CA ILE A 27 3.01 1.16 -2.14
C ILE A 27 4.07 0.08 -2.18
N ASN A 28 5.03 0.18 -3.10
CA ASN A 28 6.11 -0.78 -3.25
C ASN A 28 7.46 -0.06 -3.23
N GLN A 29 8.08 0.03 -2.06
CA GLN A 29 9.43 0.60 -1.92
C GLN A 29 10.55 -0.39 -2.28
N ASN A 30 10.21 -1.66 -2.53
CA ASN A 30 11.11 -2.69 -3.05
C ASN A 30 11.01 -2.80 -4.59
N TYR A 31 10.54 -1.75 -5.27
CA TYR A 31 10.39 -1.75 -6.71
C TYR A 31 11.73 -1.94 -7.41
N CYS A 32 11.72 -2.80 -8.44
CA CYS A 32 12.90 -3.14 -9.19
C CYS A 32 12.55 -3.41 -10.64
N ASP A 33 13.23 -2.74 -11.55
CA ASP A 33 13.05 -2.99 -12.98
C ASP A 33 13.55 -4.41 -13.28
N LYS A 34 12.66 -5.24 -13.83
CA LYS A 34 12.94 -6.64 -14.19
C LYS A 34 14.14 -6.78 -15.14
N LYS A 35 14.48 -5.72 -15.88
CA LYS A 35 15.65 -5.65 -16.77
C LYS A 35 16.99 -5.52 -16.04
N LYS A 36 17.00 -5.15 -14.75
CA LYS A 36 18.20 -4.92 -13.94
C LYS A 36 18.30 -5.97 -12.82
N LYS A 37 18.65 -7.22 -13.19
CA LYS A 37 18.97 -8.29 -12.24
C LYS A 37 20.49 -8.39 -12.00
N PRO A 38 20.94 -8.75 -10.78
CA PRO A 38 20.14 -9.15 -9.62
C PRO A 38 19.54 -7.97 -8.87
N CYS A 39 18.27 -8.09 -8.52
CA CYS A 39 17.63 -7.12 -7.65
C CYS A 39 18.02 -7.37 -6.20
N LYS A 40 19.07 -6.69 -5.73
CA LYS A 40 19.33 -6.65 -4.29
C LYS A 40 18.21 -5.83 -3.65
N LYS A 41 17.64 -6.28 -2.53
CA LYS A 41 16.78 -5.44 -1.69
C LYS A 41 17.56 -4.15 -1.42
N MET A 42 17.16 -3.08 -2.09
CA MET A 42 17.76 -1.77 -1.89
C MET A 42 17.04 -1.17 -0.70
N ASP A 43 17.78 -0.67 0.27
CA ASP A 43 17.22 0.21 1.28
C ASP A 43 16.74 1.47 0.55
N SER A 44 15.46 1.48 0.15
CA SER A 44 14.85 2.66 -0.46
C SER A 44 15.01 3.81 0.52
N ALA A 45 15.69 4.87 0.10
CA ALA A 45 15.90 6.08 0.91
C ALA A 45 14.81 7.12 0.65
N VAL A 46 13.66 6.70 0.09
CA VAL A 46 12.51 7.59 -0.15
C VAL A 46 11.56 7.50 1.03
N GLN A 47 11.44 8.56 1.82
CA GLN A 47 10.45 8.62 2.89
C GLN A 47 9.06 8.89 2.29
N ILE A 48 8.10 7.99 2.55
CA ILE A 48 6.69 8.19 2.20
C ILE A 48 5.93 8.56 3.46
N SER A 49 5.19 9.66 3.43
CA SER A 49 4.37 10.09 4.58
C SER A 49 3.10 10.85 4.18
N ASN A 50 2.12 10.91 5.08
CA ASN A 50 0.88 11.68 4.92
C ASN A 50 0.19 11.40 3.58
N VAL A 51 -0.21 10.14 3.38
CA VAL A 51 -0.94 9.69 2.20
C VAL A 51 -2.37 9.34 2.62
N LEU A 52 -3.35 9.97 1.97
CA LEU A 52 -4.77 9.72 2.19
C LEU A 52 -5.36 8.91 1.04
N TYR A 53 -5.95 7.77 1.37
CA TYR A 53 -6.86 7.03 0.51
C TYR A 53 -8.28 7.22 1.06
N GLN A 54 -9.19 7.79 0.26
CA GLN A 54 -10.53 8.11 0.71
C GLN A 54 -11.60 7.75 -0.32
N ASN A 55 -12.70 7.13 0.12
CA ASN A 55 -13.85 6.80 -0.72
C ASN A 55 -13.42 6.00 -1.96
N ILE A 56 -12.76 4.85 -1.74
CA ILE A 56 -12.31 3.97 -2.82
C ILE A 56 -13.13 2.69 -2.76
N THR A 57 -13.77 2.33 -3.87
CA THR A 57 -14.62 1.15 -3.96
C THR A 57 -14.30 0.32 -5.19
N GLY A 58 -14.68 -0.95 -5.21
CA GLY A 58 -14.65 -1.76 -6.43
C GLY A 58 -14.06 -3.16 -6.28
N LYS A 59 -13.62 -3.73 -7.41
CA LYS A 59 -13.19 -5.13 -7.54
C LYS A 59 -11.71 -5.27 -7.83
N SER A 60 -11.08 -6.19 -7.11
CA SER A 60 -9.71 -6.63 -7.33
C SER A 60 -9.70 -7.89 -8.20
N ALA A 61 -8.81 -7.93 -9.20
CA ALA A 61 -8.56 -9.10 -10.03
C ALA A 61 -7.70 -10.17 -9.32
N SER A 62 -7.11 -9.81 -8.18
CA SER A 62 -6.34 -10.74 -7.34
C SER A 62 -6.85 -10.76 -5.91
N ASP A 63 -6.51 -11.81 -5.17
CA ASP A 63 -6.75 -11.93 -3.73
C ASP A 63 -6.28 -10.72 -2.91
N VAL A 64 -5.19 -10.07 -3.31
CA VAL A 64 -4.56 -9.01 -2.52
C VAL A 64 -4.95 -7.66 -3.09
N ALA A 65 -6.00 -7.04 -2.55
CA ALA A 65 -6.43 -5.74 -3.06
C ALA A 65 -5.53 -4.57 -2.58
N VAL A 66 -4.98 -4.71 -1.37
CA VAL A 66 -4.14 -3.68 -0.73
C VAL A 66 -2.76 -4.26 -0.44
N LYS A 67 -1.71 -3.60 -0.93
CA LYS A 67 -0.32 -3.99 -0.67
C LYS A 67 0.53 -2.80 -0.28
N PHE A 68 0.95 -2.74 0.98
CA PHE A 68 1.98 -1.83 1.45
C PHE A 68 3.25 -2.61 1.72
N ASP A 69 4.27 -2.43 0.91
CA ASP A 69 5.58 -3.07 1.05
C ASP A 69 6.63 -1.98 1.21
N CYS A 70 6.71 -1.44 2.44
CA CYS A 70 7.59 -0.34 2.79
C CYS A 70 8.93 -0.85 3.34
N SER A 71 9.97 -0.01 3.25
CA SER A 71 11.31 -0.27 3.75
C SER A 71 11.31 -0.35 5.28
N GLU A 72 12.05 -1.29 5.85
CA GLU A 72 12.30 -1.35 7.29
C GLU A 72 13.05 -0.10 7.80
N LYS A 73 13.96 0.46 6.99
CA LYS A 73 14.75 1.65 7.37
C LYS A 73 13.99 2.96 7.19
N PHE A 74 13.08 3.01 6.22
CA PHE A 74 12.26 4.17 5.91
C PHE A 74 10.78 3.78 5.84
N PRO A 75 10.17 3.39 6.99
CA PRO A 75 8.79 2.93 7.02
C PRO A 75 7.85 4.02 6.53
N CYS A 76 6.75 3.62 5.91
CA CYS A 76 5.71 4.55 5.48
C CYS A 76 4.98 5.08 6.72
N LYS A 77 4.82 6.41 6.83
CA LYS A 77 4.23 7.06 8.00
C LYS A 77 2.91 7.74 7.65
N GLU A 78 2.00 7.82 8.63
CA GLU A 78 0.75 8.59 8.49
C GLU A 78 -0.07 8.21 7.24
N ILE A 79 -0.15 6.92 6.92
CA ILE A 79 -1.02 6.43 5.85
C ILE A 79 -2.44 6.33 6.41
N LYS A 80 -3.38 7.01 5.78
CA LYS A 80 -4.78 7.08 6.21
C LYS A 80 -5.68 6.42 5.18
N MET A 81 -6.48 5.47 5.62
CA MET A 81 -7.47 4.78 4.80
C MET A 81 -8.86 5.11 5.34
N GLN A 82 -9.69 5.73 4.51
CA GLN A 82 -11.02 6.19 4.88
C GLN A 82 -12.06 5.71 3.89
N ASN A 83 -13.11 5.04 4.36
CA ASN A 83 -14.22 4.59 3.51
C ASN A 83 -13.73 3.80 2.28
N ILE A 84 -13.07 2.66 2.53
CA ILE A 84 -12.50 1.79 1.50
C ILE A 84 -13.30 0.49 1.46
N LEU A 85 -13.77 0.09 0.28
CA LEU A 85 -14.49 -1.16 0.09
C LEU A 85 -14.01 -1.86 -1.19
N LEU A 86 -13.06 -2.77 -1.03
CA LEU A 86 -12.51 -3.56 -2.12
C LEU A 86 -12.81 -5.04 -1.89
N ILE A 87 -13.36 -5.70 -2.89
CA ILE A 87 -13.71 -7.13 -2.88
C ILE A 87 -12.99 -7.86 -4.02
N CYS A 88 -12.85 -9.18 -3.94
CA CYS A 88 -12.40 -9.97 -5.09
C CYS A 88 -13.53 -10.10 -6.13
N GLU A 89 -13.18 -10.39 -7.38
CA GLU A 89 -14.14 -10.57 -8.47
C GLU A 89 -15.22 -11.61 -8.16
N GLU A 90 -14.85 -12.68 -7.44
CA GLU A 90 -15.73 -13.77 -7.01
C GLU A 90 -16.64 -13.41 -5.82
N GLY A 91 -16.61 -12.17 -5.34
CA GLY A 91 -17.39 -11.71 -4.17
C GLY A 91 -16.79 -12.08 -2.82
N GLU A 92 -15.70 -12.85 -2.82
CA GLU A 92 -14.91 -13.17 -1.63
C GLU A 92 -14.23 -11.92 -1.03
N PRO A 93 -13.98 -11.89 0.30
CA PRO A 93 -13.22 -10.82 0.93
C PRO A 93 -11.81 -10.73 0.35
N ALA A 94 -11.45 -9.55 -0.16
CA ALA A 94 -10.07 -9.28 -0.54
C ALA A 94 -9.14 -9.28 0.70
N LYS A 95 -7.83 -9.37 0.46
CA LYS A 95 -6.79 -9.38 1.49
C LYS A 95 -5.95 -8.11 1.41
N ALA A 96 -5.34 -7.76 2.55
CA ALA A 96 -4.35 -6.71 2.64
C ALA A 96 -3.01 -7.28 3.16
N LEU A 97 -1.91 -6.95 2.48
CA LEU A 97 -0.55 -7.31 2.89
C LEU A 97 0.24 -6.04 3.20
N CYS A 98 0.79 -5.95 4.40
CA CYS A 98 1.28 -4.68 4.93
C CYS A 98 2.56 -4.88 5.75
N ASN A 99 3.66 -4.31 5.25
CA ASN A 99 4.98 -4.36 5.85
C ASN A 99 5.45 -2.92 6.12
N ASN A 100 5.94 -2.66 7.34
CA ASN A 100 6.61 -1.40 7.73
C ASN A 100 5.81 -0.12 7.44
N VAL A 101 4.51 -0.14 7.75
CA VAL A 101 3.57 0.95 7.43
C VAL A 101 2.76 1.36 8.66
N GLN A 102 2.66 2.67 8.88
CA GLN A 102 1.81 3.26 9.91
C GLN A 102 0.45 3.57 9.31
N LEU A 103 -0.58 2.88 9.79
CA LEU A 103 -1.93 3.01 9.24
C LEU A 103 -2.90 3.55 10.28
N SER A 104 -3.82 4.39 9.79
CA SER A 104 -5.03 4.78 10.51
C SER A 104 -6.24 4.52 9.63
N TYR A 105 -7.31 4.01 10.24
CA TYR A 105 -8.55 3.67 9.56
C TYR A 105 -9.67 4.59 10.02
N ILE A 106 -10.48 5.10 9.09
CA ILE A 106 -11.65 5.94 9.38
C ILE A 106 -12.86 5.37 8.63
N GLY A 107 -13.99 5.20 9.32
CA GLY A 107 -15.20 4.65 8.74
C GLY A 107 -15.07 3.19 8.32
N ASN A 108 -15.82 2.80 7.28
CA ASN A 108 -15.78 1.43 6.79
C ASN A 108 -14.50 1.20 5.95
N VAL A 109 -13.68 0.23 6.33
CA VAL A 109 -12.47 -0.12 5.58
C VAL A 109 -12.39 -1.62 5.48
N ASN A 110 -12.43 -2.13 4.25
CA ASN A 110 -12.23 -3.52 3.88
C ASN A 110 -11.47 -3.60 2.54
N PRO A 111 -10.37 -4.35 2.42
CA PRO A 111 -9.70 -5.12 3.48
C PRO A 111 -8.83 -4.25 4.41
N ARG A 112 -8.60 -4.75 5.62
CA ARG A 112 -7.66 -4.16 6.59
C ARG A 112 -6.39 -5.00 6.67
N CYS A 113 -5.26 -4.34 6.90
CA CYS A 113 -4.04 -5.05 7.27
C CYS A 113 -4.26 -5.82 8.56
N ASN A 114 -3.92 -7.11 8.56
CA ASN A 114 -3.83 -7.86 9.80
C ASN A 114 -2.82 -7.17 10.73
N SER A 115 -3.07 -7.19 12.03
CA SER A 115 -2.25 -6.56 13.06
C SER A 115 -0.84 -7.18 13.11
N GLN A 116 0.03 -6.76 12.20
CA GLN A 116 1.45 -7.07 12.27
C GLN A 116 2.13 -6.04 13.18
N LYS A 117 2.84 -6.57 14.17
CA LYS A 117 3.50 -5.84 15.24
C LYS A 117 4.48 -4.82 14.65
N TYR A 118 4.28 -3.56 15.00
CA TYR A 118 5.39 -2.62 15.14
C TYR A 118 6.37 -3.24 16.15
N THR A 119 7.43 -3.91 15.68
CA THR A 119 8.59 -4.16 16.54
C THR A 119 9.38 -2.87 16.59
N ASN A 120 9.28 -2.20 17.73
CA ASN A 120 10.26 -1.21 18.17
C ASN A 120 11.64 -1.86 18.32
#